data_AF-A0A354P833-F1
#
_entry.id   AF-A0A354P833-F1
#
_cell.length_a   1.000
_cell.length_b   1.000
_cell.length_c   1.000
_cell.angle_alpha   90.00
_cell.angle_beta   90.00
_cell.angle_gamma   90.00
#
_symmetry.space_group_name_H-M   'P 1'
#
loop_
_entity.id
_entity.type
_entity.pdbx_description
1 polymer ?
#
loop_
_entity_poly.entity_id
_entity_poly.type
_entity_poly.pdbx_seq_one_letter_code
_entity_poly.pdbx_strand_id
1 'polypeptide(L)'
;MRLGPAQTRRRSENGWHLPQALKLTDKLREIVQDVEPAASLNYTKHYIGLKVQNASMNFVQFMPRKAHVIMLFKVAQTAETDEIIGDSTLEPMKYDANWKLYRIRVDEAITAEERAVVRFLVQRAYFEYTGLDRQPAVALAPTEESH
;
A
#
# COMPACT_ATOMS: atom_id res chain seq x y z
N MET A 1 6.37 -57.36 5.65
CA MET A 1 5.17 -56.56 5.98
C MET A 1 5.23 -56.09 7.43
N ARG A 2 5.52 -54.80 7.66
CA ARG A 2 5.02 -54.00 8.80
C ARG A 2 5.03 -52.54 8.35
N LEU A 3 3.85 -51.98 8.12
CA LEU A 3 3.64 -50.57 7.79
C LEU A 3 3.76 -49.76 9.09
N GLY A 4 4.71 -48.82 9.15
CA GLY A 4 4.82 -47.85 10.24
C GLY A 4 3.80 -46.72 10.08
N PRO A 5 3.42 -46.02 11.17
CA PRO A 5 2.26 -45.14 11.19
C PRO A 5 2.43 -43.92 10.28
N ALA A 6 1.37 -43.64 9.53
CA ALA A 6 1.17 -42.41 8.80
C ALA A 6 0.83 -41.25 9.76
N GLN A 7 1.26 -40.05 9.36
CA GLN A 7 0.79 -38.72 9.79
C GLN A 7 1.18 -38.20 11.19
N THR A 8 2.07 -37.20 11.17
CA THR A 8 1.90 -35.99 11.98
C THR A 8 2.30 -34.78 11.14
N ARG A 9 1.37 -33.83 11.02
CA ARG A 9 1.49 -32.58 10.27
C ARG A 9 2.63 -31.73 10.83
N ARG A 10 3.74 -31.54 10.09
CA ARG A 10 4.67 -30.43 10.37
C ARG A 10 4.16 -29.14 9.73
N ARG A 11 3.18 -28.50 10.37
CA ARG A 11 2.91 -27.08 10.16
C ARG A 11 3.85 -26.30 11.07
N SER A 12 5.09 -26.02 10.66
CA SER A 12 5.92 -24.94 11.21
C SER A 12 7.31 -24.88 10.55
N GLU A 13 7.41 -24.37 9.32
CA GLU A 13 8.72 -23.98 8.74
C GLU A 13 8.70 -22.58 8.11
N ASN A 14 7.66 -21.75 8.34
CA ASN A 14 7.47 -20.50 7.59
C ASN A 14 7.11 -19.26 8.46
N GLY A 15 7.24 -19.33 9.78
CA GLY A 15 6.64 -18.34 10.70
C GLY A 15 7.39 -17.01 10.88
N TRP A 16 8.66 -16.92 10.52
CA TRP A 16 9.53 -15.81 10.95
C TRP A 16 9.45 -14.54 10.09
N HIS A 17 8.93 -14.62 8.87
CA HIS A 17 8.96 -13.50 7.93
C HIS A 17 7.63 -12.72 7.81
N LEU A 18 6.49 -13.35 8.14
CA LEU A 18 5.20 -12.65 8.21
C LEU A 18 5.20 -11.45 9.18
N PRO A 19 5.84 -11.51 10.37
CA PRO A 19 5.98 -10.34 11.23
C PRO A 19 6.75 -9.18 10.58
N GLN A 20 7.70 -9.47 9.69
CA GLN A 20 8.53 -8.45 9.02
C GLN A 20 7.72 -7.72 7.95
N ALA A 21 6.99 -8.46 7.12
CA ALA A 21 6.10 -7.87 6.11
C ALA A 21 4.97 -7.04 6.73
N LEU A 22 4.46 -7.43 7.91
CA LEU A 22 3.49 -6.63 8.66
C LEU A 22 4.12 -5.33 9.19
N LYS A 23 5.32 -5.38 9.78
CA LYS A 23 6.05 -4.17 10.20
C LYS A 23 6.33 -3.24 9.02
N LEU A 24 6.67 -3.78 7.85
CA LEU A 24 6.85 -2.99 6.63
C LEU A 24 5.51 -2.38 6.19
N THR A 25 4.41 -3.14 6.26
CA THR A 25 3.07 -2.62 5.95
C THR A 25 2.70 -1.45 6.89
N ASP A 26 3.04 -1.53 8.17
CA ASP A 26 2.80 -0.44 9.12
C ASP A 26 3.57 0.82 8.75
N LYS A 27 4.83 0.70 8.31
CA LYS A 27 5.63 1.83 7.79
C LYS A 27 5.06 2.40 6.50
N LEU A 28 4.66 1.54 5.56
CA LEU A 28 4.07 1.99 4.29
C LEU A 28 2.72 2.69 4.51
N ARG A 29 1.97 2.28 5.54
CA ARG A 29 0.74 2.96 5.97
C ARG A 29 1.01 4.39 6.44
N GLU A 30 2.13 4.67 7.09
CA GLU A 30 2.47 6.04 7.51
C GLU A 30 2.52 6.99 6.31
N ILE A 31 3.05 6.52 5.17
CA ILE A 31 3.09 7.29 3.91
C ILE A 31 1.68 7.53 3.37
N VAL A 32 0.77 6.56 3.55
CA VAL A 32 -0.64 6.74 3.21
C VAL A 32 -1.29 7.80 4.11
N GLN A 33 -0.94 7.80 5.40
CA GLN A 33 -1.47 8.75 6.38
C GLN A 33 -0.97 10.18 6.15
N ASP A 34 0.17 10.39 5.48
CA ASP A 34 0.60 11.71 5.01
C ASP A 34 -0.37 12.33 3.98
N VAL A 35 -1.16 11.50 3.29
CA VAL A 35 -2.14 11.93 2.28
C VAL A 35 -3.55 11.95 2.85
N GLU A 36 -3.92 10.90 3.60
CA GLU A 36 -5.21 10.78 4.26
C GLU A 36 -4.99 10.37 5.74
N PRO A 37 -4.92 11.34 6.67
CA PRO A 37 -4.60 11.07 8.07
C PRO A 37 -5.60 10.14 8.77
N ALA A 38 -6.86 10.09 8.32
CA ALA A 38 -7.87 9.21 8.90
C ALA A 38 -7.80 7.77 8.34
N ALA A 39 -6.89 7.49 7.40
CA ALA A 39 -6.70 6.16 6.85
C ALA A 39 -6.17 5.19 7.90
N SER A 40 -6.81 4.02 7.99
CA SER A 40 -6.39 2.91 8.83
C SER A 40 -6.45 1.59 8.05
N LEU A 41 -5.68 0.59 8.49
CA LEU A 41 -5.63 -0.71 7.83
C LEU A 41 -6.94 -1.46 8.02
N ASN A 42 -7.42 -2.07 6.93
CA ASN A 42 -8.58 -2.94 6.92
C ASN A 42 -8.15 -4.35 6.49
N TYR A 43 -8.07 -5.28 7.44
CA TYR A 43 -7.53 -6.61 7.21
C TYR A 43 -8.58 -7.53 6.58
N THR A 44 -8.28 -8.06 5.40
CA THR A 44 -9.08 -9.11 4.76
C THR A 44 -8.26 -10.40 4.66
N LYS A 45 -8.90 -11.52 4.27
CA LYS A 45 -8.20 -12.80 4.08
C LYS A 45 -7.11 -12.75 3.00
N HIS A 46 -7.24 -11.87 2.00
CA HIS A 46 -6.40 -11.88 0.80
C HIS A 46 -5.49 -10.67 0.65
N TYR A 47 -5.90 -9.52 1.19
CA TYR A 47 -5.17 -8.26 1.13
C TYR A 47 -5.47 -7.42 2.38
N ILE A 48 -4.67 -6.39 2.61
CA ILE A 48 -4.93 -5.37 3.61
C ILE A 48 -5.35 -4.11 2.85
N GLY A 49 -6.60 -3.72 2.99
CA GLY A 49 -7.15 -2.51 2.40
C GLY A 49 -6.99 -1.31 3.32
N LEU A 50 -7.71 -0.25 2.99
CA LEU A 50 -7.80 0.97 3.77
C LEU A 50 -9.25 1.25 4.16
N LYS A 51 -9.44 1.83 5.34
CA LYS A 51 -10.72 2.35 5.79
C LYS A 51 -10.54 3.77 6.34
N VAL A 52 -11.51 4.62 6.06
CA VAL A 52 -11.61 5.99 6.57
C VAL A 52 -13.00 6.15 7.18
N GLN A 53 -13.08 6.64 8.41
CA GLN A 53 -14.36 6.88 9.10
C GLN A 53 -15.34 5.69 9.01
N ASN A 54 -14.82 4.46 9.19
CA ASN A 54 -15.56 3.19 9.10
C ASN A 54 -16.09 2.81 7.69
N ALA A 55 -15.79 3.59 6.65
CA ALA A 55 -16.04 3.25 5.25
C ALA A 55 -14.78 2.65 4.60
N SER A 56 -14.96 1.63 3.75
CA SER A 56 -13.85 1.04 2.99
C SER A 56 -13.41 2.00 1.89
N MET A 57 -12.13 2.36 1.88
CA MET A 57 -11.56 3.32 0.95
C MET A 57 -10.30 2.73 0.31
N ASN A 58 -10.48 1.68 -0.47
CA ASN A 58 -9.38 0.87 -1.02
C ASN A 58 -8.75 1.51 -2.26
N PHE A 59 -8.22 2.73 -2.14
CA PHE A 59 -7.43 3.38 -3.20
C PHE A 59 -6.01 2.81 -3.27
N VAL A 60 -5.47 2.39 -2.11
CA VAL A 60 -4.28 1.55 -2.00
C VAL A 60 -4.62 0.25 -1.28
N GLN A 61 -4.00 -0.84 -1.70
CA GLN A 61 -4.07 -2.14 -1.03
C GLN A 61 -2.66 -2.70 -0.85
N PHE A 62 -2.45 -3.41 0.24
CA PHE A 62 -1.20 -4.10 0.55
C PHE A 62 -1.45 -5.60 0.46
N MET A 63 -0.56 -6.31 -0.22
CA MET A 63 -0.49 -7.77 -0.19
C MET A 63 0.84 -8.19 0.45
N PRO A 64 0.88 -8.34 1.79
CA PRO A 64 2.03 -8.89 2.48
C PRO A 64 2.29 -10.31 1.99
N ARG A 65 3.52 -10.55 1.54
CA ARG A 65 4.06 -11.88 1.23
C ARG A 65 5.06 -12.28 2.31
N LYS A 66 5.73 -13.42 2.11
CA LYS A 66 6.70 -13.90 3.09
C LYS A 66 7.82 -12.88 3.29
N ALA A 67 8.44 -12.38 2.22
CA ALA A 67 9.62 -11.53 2.30
C ALA A 67 9.40 -10.06 1.90
N HIS A 68 8.24 -9.73 1.33
CA HIS A 68 7.99 -8.42 0.73
C HIS A 68 6.52 -8.04 0.83
N VAL A 69 6.21 -6.78 0.54
CA VAL A 69 4.85 -6.27 0.43
C VAL A 69 4.62 -5.82 -1.01
N ILE A 70 3.54 -6.30 -1.63
CA ILE A 70 3.11 -5.76 -2.93
C ILE A 70 2.09 -4.67 -2.65
N MET A 71 2.40 -3.44 -3.04
CA MET A 71 1.50 -2.30 -3.00
C MET A 71 0.73 -2.19 -4.31
N LEU A 72 -0.59 -2.04 -4.20
CA LEU A 72 -1.51 -1.89 -5.33
C LEU A 72 -2.08 -0.49 -5.28
N PHE A 73 -1.78 0.31 -6.29
CA PHE A 73 -2.25 1.69 -6.41
C PHE A 73 -3.29 1.78 -7.52
N LYS A 74 -4.52 2.16 -7.19
CA LYS A 74 -5.57 2.40 -8.19
C LYS A 74 -5.34 3.74 -8.87
N VAL A 75 -4.48 3.74 -9.88
CA VAL A 75 -4.08 4.90 -10.67
C VAL A 75 -4.13 4.49 -12.14
N ALA A 76 -4.71 5.33 -12.98
CA ALA A 76 -4.73 5.13 -14.41
C ALA A 76 -3.31 5.19 -14.98
N GLN A 77 -3.01 4.29 -15.92
CA GLN A 77 -1.73 4.30 -16.60
C GLN A 77 -1.56 5.58 -17.43
N THR A 78 -0.46 6.30 -17.19
CA THR A 78 -0.08 7.50 -17.92
C THR A 78 1.43 7.49 -18.17
N ALA A 79 1.89 8.11 -19.25
CA ALA A 79 3.31 8.19 -19.57
C ALA A 79 4.12 8.84 -18.44
N GLU A 80 3.59 9.93 -17.85
CA GLU A 80 4.20 10.59 -16.68
C GLU A 80 4.40 9.64 -15.50
N THR A 81 3.37 8.84 -15.16
CA THR A 81 3.47 7.91 -14.03
C THR A 81 4.44 6.76 -14.35
N ASP A 82 4.46 6.28 -15.60
CA ASP A 82 5.39 5.25 -16.04
C ASP A 82 6.84 5.74 -16.01
N GLU A 83 7.10 6.98 -16.41
CA GLU A 83 8.43 7.63 -16.34
C GLU A 83 8.90 7.78 -14.90
N ILE A 84 8.08 8.35 -14.01
CA ILE A 84 8.43 8.53 -12.59
C ILE A 84 8.75 7.20 -11.90
N ILE A 85 7.97 6.15 -12.21
CA ILE A 85 8.23 4.81 -11.68
C ILE A 85 9.51 4.22 -12.29
N GLY A 86 9.72 4.39 -13.60
CA GLY A 86 10.88 3.88 -14.32
C GLY A 86 12.21 4.51 -13.91
N ASP A 87 12.20 5.77 -13.51
CA ASP A 87 13.37 6.50 -12.99
C ASP A 87 13.68 6.17 -11.52
N SER A 88 12.78 5.48 -10.83
CA SER A 88 12.94 5.08 -9.43
C SER A 88 13.64 3.74 -9.28
N THR A 89 14.17 3.47 -8.08
CA THR A 89 14.72 2.14 -7.71
C THR A 89 13.66 1.13 -7.29
N LEU A 90 12.38 1.51 -7.31
CA LEU A 90 11.28 0.61 -6.98
C LEU A 90 11.20 -0.54 -7.99
N GLU A 91 10.63 -1.67 -7.57
CA GLU A 91 10.38 -2.81 -8.45
C GLU A 91 8.93 -2.81 -8.96
N PRO A 92 8.61 -2.13 -10.09
CA PRO A 92 7.28 -2.21 -10.67
C PRO A 92 7.05 -3.57 -11.30
N MET A 93 5.83 -4.08 -11.12
CA MET A 93 5.32 -5.23 -11.83
C MET A 93 4.48 -4.79 -13.03
N LYS A 94 4.06 -5.76 -13.86
CA LYS A 94 3.14 -5.52 -14.97
C LYS A 94 1.89 -4.78 -14.49
N TYR A 95 1.63 -3.62 -15.11
CA TYR A 95 0.39 -2.87 -14.90
C TYR A 95 -0.83 -3.74 -15.19
N ASP A 96 -1.85 -3.63 -14.34
CA ASP A 96 -3.09 -4.37 -14.48
C ASP A 96 -4.16 -3.50 -15.12
N ALA A 97 -4.29 -3.61 -16.44
CA ALA A 97 -5.26 -2.85 -17.22
C ALA A 97 -6.72 -3.18 -16.88
N ASN A 98 -7.02 -4.40 -16.40
CA ASN A 98 -8.39 -4.79 -16.05
C ASN A 98 -8.86 -4.05 -14.79
N TRP A 99 -7.96 -3.86 -13.84
CA TRP A 99 -8.25 -3.23 -12.55
C TRP A 99 -7.73 -1.80 -12.43
N LYS A 100 -7.13 -1.29 -13.50
CA LYS A 100 -6.50 0.04 -13.60
C LYS A 100 -5.59 0.33 -12.39
N LEU A 101 -4.62 -0.55 -12.17
CA LEU A 101 -3.73 -0.42 -11.02
C LEU A 101 -2.28 -0.75 -11.33
N TYR A 102 -1.40 0.00 -10.67
CA TYR A 102 0.01 -0.29 -10.57
C TYR A 102 0.26 -1.26 -9.42
N ARG A 103 1.26 -2.11 -9.61
CA ARG A 103 1.73 -3.09 -8.63
C ARG A 103 3.20 -2.84 -8.40
N ILE A 104 3.57 -2.48 -7.18
CA ILE A 104 4.97 -2.24 -6.83
C ILE A 104 5.35 -3.19 -5.72
N ARG A 105 6.45 -3.89 -5.92
CA ARG A 105 7.02 -4.78 -4.93
C ARG A 105 7.99 -3.98 -4.05
N VAL A 106 7.86 -4.15 -2.74
CA VAL A 106 8.70 -3.51 -1.72
C VAL A 106 9.25 -4.59 -0.81
N ASP A 107 10.55 -4.85 -0.91
CA ASP A 107 11.22 -5.95 -0.21
C ASP A 107 11.71 -5.54 1.19
N GLU A 108 12.21 -4.31 1.33
CA GLU A 108 12.83 -3.83 2.56
C GLU A 108 12.32 -2.43 2.93
N ALA A 109 13.05 -1.74 3.81
CA ALA A 109 12.78 -0.34 4.09
C ALA A 109 13.05 0.49 2.83
N ILE A 110 12.08 1.33 2.46
CA ILE A 110 12.20 2.22 1.33
C ILE A 110 13.17 3.37 1.63
N THR A 111 13.85 3.86 0.59
CA THR A 111 14.68 5.07 0.64
C THR A 111 13.81 6.35 0.69
N ALA A 112 14.44 7.51 0.89
CA ALA A 112 13.72 8.79 0.88
C ALA A 112 13.14 9.12 -0.52
N GLU A 113 13.85 8.75 -1.58
CA GLU A 113 13.42 8.93 -2.98
C GLU A 113 12.23 8.02 -3.30
N GLU A 114 12.33 6.74 -2.95
CA GLU A 114 11.24 5.78 -3.09
C GLU A 114 10.01 6.18 -2.28
N ARG A 115 10.21 6.72 -1.08
CA ARG A 115 9.13 7.29 -0.27
C ARG A 115 8.42 8.44 -0.99
N ALA A 116 9.15 9.31 -1.68
CA ALA A 116 8.56 10.38 -2.46
C ALA A 116 7.72 9.84 -3.64
N VAL A 117 8.23 8.83 -4.35
CA VAL A 117 7.51 8.17 -5.45
C VAL A 117 6.26 7.44 -4.95
N VAL A 118 6.38 6.66 -3.87
CA VAL A 118 5.22 6.00 -3.24
C VAL A 118 4.19 7.04 -2.80
N ARG A 119 4.61 8.13 -2.17
CA ARG A 119 3.70 9.22 -1.77
C ARG A 119 3.00 9.83 -2.98
N PHE A 120 3.71 10.09 -4.07
CA PHE A 120 3.12 10.58 -5.32
C PHE A 120 2.03 9.62 -5.83
N LEU A 121 2.30 8.32 -5.87
CA LEU A 121 1.33 7.31 -6.30
C LEU A 121 0.12 7.21 -5.36
N VAL A 122 0.33 7.32 -4.04
CA VAL A 122 -0.76 7.38 -3.05
C VAL A 122 -1.64 8.61 -3.31
N GLN A 123 -1.05 9.77 -3.56
CA GLN A 123 -1.78 11.02 -3.85
C GLN A 123 -2.61 10.88 -5.12
N ARG A 124 -2.02 10.36 -6.20
CA ARG A 124 -2.73 10.09 -7.45
C ARG A 124 -3.88 9.11 -7.25
N ALA A 125 -3.65 8.02 -6.50
CA ALA A 125 -4.67 7.02 -6.22
C ALA A 125 -5.82 7.60 -5.40
N TYR A 126 -5.52 8.43 -4.40
CA TYR A 126 -6.53 9.11 -3.59
C TYR A 126 -7.37 10.07 -4.42
N PHE A 127 -6.73 10.87 -5.27
CA PHE A 127 -7.39 11.80 -6.18
C PHE A 127 -8.35 11.06 -7.12
N GLU A 128 -7.88 10.00 -7.79
CA GLU A 128 -8.73 9.22 -8.72
C GLU A 128 -9.87 8.51 -8.00
N TYR A 129 -9.65 8.05 -6.77
CA TYR A 129 -10.67 7.36 -5.98
C TYR A 129 -11.77 8.30 -5.49
N THR A 130 -11.40 9.49 -5.03
CA THR A 130 -12.34 10.47 -4.48
C THR A 130 -13.00 11.32 -5.56
N GLY A 131 -12.38 11.41 -6.74
CA GLY A 131 -12.78 12.36 -7.79
C GLY A 131 -12.61 13.82 -7.38
N LEU A 132 -11.93 14.09 -6.26
CA LEU A 132 -11.68 15.42 -5.74
C LEU A 132 -10.29 15.88 -6.18
N ASP A 133 -10.24 16.94 -6.99
CA ASP A 133 -9.04 17.76 -7.19
C ASP A 133 -8.72 18.58 -5.95
N ARG A 134 -8.47 17.88 -4.85
CA ARG A 134 -7.83 18.52 -3.71
C ARG A 134 -6.38 18.74 -4.10
N GLN A 135 -6.07 20.00 -4.45
CA GLN A 135 -4.78 20.57 -4.12
C GLN A 135 -4.39 20.10 -2.71
N PRO A 136 -3.12 19.71 -2.49
CA PRO A 136 -2.65 19.23 -1.20
C PRO A 136 -3.11 20.23 -0.15
N ALA A 137 -3.71 19.74 0.94
CA ALA A 137 -4.25 20.55 2.00
C ALA A 137 -3.22 21.58 2.46
N VAL A 138 -3.28 22.77 1.87
CA VAL A 138 -2.75 23.98 2.48
C VAL A 138 -3.53 24.10 3.77
N ALA A 139 -2.77 24.29 4.84
CA ALA A 139 -3.27 24.47 6.18
C ALA A 139 -4.58 25.27 6.18
N LEU A 140 -5.61 24.70 6.81
CA LEU A 140 -6.62 25.50 7.47
C LEU A 140 -5.90 26.29 8.56
N ALA A 141 -5.40 27.47 8.18
CA ALA A 141 -4.97 28.53 9.08
C ALA A 141 -6.07 29.61 9.06
N PRO A 142 -6.16 30.41 10.14
CA PRO A 142 -7.32 30.50 11.00
C PRO A 142 -8.33 31.54 10.51
N THR A 143 -9.63 31.27 10.71
CA THR A 143 -10.65 32.32 10.60
C THR A 143 -11.25 32.54 11.98
N GLU A 144 -10.74 33.58 12.62
CA GLU A 144 -11.46 34.55 13.46
C GLU A 144 -12.83 34.12 14.01
N GLU A 145 -12.89 33.91 15.32
CA GLU A 145 -14.08 34.22 16.12
C GLU A 145 -13.72 35.27 17.18
N SER A 146 -13.88 36.53 16.79
CA SER A 146 -14.51 37.64 17.51
C SER A 146 -14.75 37.52 19.03
N HIS A 147 -13.96 38.22 19.86
CA HIS A 147 -14.42 39.33 20.72
C HIS A 147 -13.25 40.05 21.40
#